data_AF-Q08566-F1
#
_entry.id   AF-Q08566-F1
#
_cell.length_a   1.000
_cell.length_b   1.000
_cell.length_c   1.000
_cell.angle_alpha   90.00
_cell.angle_beta   90.00
_cell.angle_gamma   90.00
#
_symmetry.space_group_name_H-M   'P 1'
#
loop_
_entity.id
_entity.type
_entity.pdbx_description
1 polymer ?
#
loop_
_entity_poly.entity_id
_entity_poly.type
_entity_poly.pdbx_seq_one_letter_code
_entity_poly.pdbx_strand_id
1 'polypeptide(L)' 'MCPGISFALANVELPLAQLLYHFDWKLPGELKLEELDMEESFGLTVRRKKDLLLIPISYACSSVK' A
#
# COMPACT_ATOMS: atom_id res chain seq x y z
N MET A 1 2.62 -7.60 -26.58
CA MET A 1 2.34 -8.24 -25.28
C MET A 1 3.61 -8.14 -24.44
N CYS A 2 3.52 -7.71 -23.18
CA CYS A 2 4.70 -7.55 -22.31
C CYS A 2 5.22 -8.94 -21.88
N PRO A 3 6.47 -9.32 -22.16
CA PRO A 3 6.99 -10.64 -21.79
C PRO A 3 7.09 -10.83 -20.26
N GLY A 4 7.13 -9.73 -19.50
CA GLY A 4 7.19 -9.75 -18.04
C GLY A 4 5.83 -9.83 -17.33
N ILE A 5 4.70 -9.93 -18.04
CA ILE A 5 3.37 -9.78 -17.42
C ILE A 5 3.08 -10.83 -16.34
N SER A 6 3.39 -12.10 -16.59
CA SER A 6 3.16 -13.17 -15.60
C SER A 6 4.06 -13.01 -14.37
N PHE A 7 5.30 -12.54 -14.57
CA PHE A 7 6.22 -12.26 -13.47
C PHE A 7 5.75 -11.06 -12.64
N ALA A 8 5.28 -9.99 -13.30
CA ALA A 8 4.75 -8.81 -12.62
C ALA A 8 3.53 -9.15 -11.76
N LEU A 9 2.60 -9.96 -12.27
CA LEU A 9 1.42 -10.41 -11.52
C LEU A 9 1.83 -11.15 -10.24
N ALA A 10 2.72 -12.13 -10.33
CA ALA A 10 3.19 -12.86 -9.15
C ALA A 10 3.85 -11.96 -8.09
N ASN A 11 4.60 -10.93 -8.52
CA ASN A 11 5.28 -9.99 -7.63
C ASN A 11 4.36 -8.91 -7.05
N VAL A 12 3.19 -8.67 -7.63
CA VAL A 12 2.22 -7.70 -7.11
C VAL A 12 1.17 -8.40 -6.25
N GLU A 13 0.60 -9.49 -6.73
CA GLU A 13 -0.54 -10.16 -6.11
C GLU A 13 -0.19 -10.73 -4.73
N LEU A 14 0.89 -11.52 -4.62
CA LEU A 14 1.22 -12.20 -3.38
C LEU A 14 1.61 -11.20 -2.27
N PRO A 15 2.54 -10.24 -2.47
CA PRO A 15 2.87 -9.27 -1.43
C PRO A 15 1.69 -8.39 -1.04
N LEU A 16 0.88 -7.94 -2.02
CA LEU A 16 -0.30 -7.12 -1.74
C LEU A 16 -1.34 -7.90 -0.93
N ALA A 17 -1.58 -9.16 -1.26
CA ALA A 17 -2.49 -10.02 -0.50
C ALA A 17 -2.01 -10.21 0.94
N GLN A 18 -0.71 -10.43 1.16
CA GLN A 18 -0.14 -10.54 2.51
C GLN A 18 -0.31 -9.26 3.33
N LEU A 19 -0.06 -8.09 2.70
CA LEU A 19 -0.23 -6.78 3.35
C LEU A 19 -1.68 -6.52 3.76
N LEU A 20 -2.64 -6.84 2.89
CA LEU A 20 -4.07 -6.61 3.15
C LEU A 20 -4.69 -7.65 4.09
N TYR A 21 -4.19 -8.90 4.08
CA TYR A 21 -4.75 -9.98 4.90
C TYR A 21 -4.26 -9.97 6.35
N HIS A 22 -3.08 -9.41 6.62
CA HIS A 22 -2.49 -9.45 7.97
C HIS A 22 -2.60 -8.14 8.75
N PHE A 23 -2.89 -7.04 8.08
CA PHE A 23 -2.86 -5.70 8.68
C PHE A 23 -4.08 -4.87 8.30
N ASP A 24 -4.69 -4.25 9.31
CA ASP A 24 -5.40 -3.01 9.10
C ASP A 24 -4.41 -1.85 8.98
N TRP A 25 -4.83 -0.76 8.35
CA TRP A 25 -3.96 0.38 8.06
C TRP A 25 -4.53 1.65 8.67
N LYS A 26 -3.66 2.41 9.36
CA LYS A 26 -3.98 3.73 9.90
C LYS A 26 -3.06 4.79 9.31
N LEU A 27 -3.59 5.98 9.03
CA LEU A 27 -2.77 7.12 8.67
C LEU A 27 -2.00 7.65 9.89
N PRO A 28 -0.74 8.10 9.70
CA PRO A 28 0.00 8.75 10.77
C PRO A 28 -0.68 10.07 11.17
N GLY A 29 -0.78 10.32 12.48
CA GLY A 29 -1.40 11.54 13.02
C GLY A 29 -2.92 11.56 12.90
N GLU A 30 -3.48 12.76 12.70
CA GLU A 30 -4.92 13.04 12.56
C GLU A 30 -5.34 13.24 11.09
N LEU A 31 -4.48 12.85 10.14
CA LEU A 31 -4.78 12.98 8.71
C LEU A 31 -6.03 12.20 8.35
N LYS A 32 -6.97 12.88 7.69
CA LYS A 32 -8.15 12.25 7.12
C LYS A 32 -7.84 11.68 5.74
N LEU A 33 -8.65 10.72 5.27
CA LEU A 33 -8.46 10.11 3.96
C LEU A 33 -8.59 11.13 2.83
N GLU A 34 -9.48 12.12 2.99
CA GLU A 34 -9.73 13.17 2.00
C GLU A 34 -8.55 14.16 1.88
N GLU A 35 -7.65 14.18 2.86
CA GLU A 35 -6.46 15.04 2.89
C GLU A 35 -5.24 14.37 2.23
N LEU A 36 -5.40 13.13 1.74
CA LEU A 36 -4.34 12.43 1.02
C LEU A 36 -4.08 13.09 -0.34
N ASP A 37 -2.86 13.60 -0.49
CA ASP A 37 -2.34 14.14 -1.74
C ASP A 37 -2.14 13.02 -2.77
N MET A 38 -2.99 13.01 -3.80
CA MET A 38 -2.97 12.06 -4.91
C MET A 38 -2.33 12.66 -6.17
N GLU A 39 -1.63 13.80 -6.07
CA GLU A 39 -0.84 14.31 -7.19
C GLU A 39 0.21 13.30 -7.63
N GLU A 40 0.47 13.27 -8.93
CA GLU A 40 1.42 12.35 -9.56
C GLU A 40 2.75 13.04 -9.86
N SER A 41 3.81 12.24 -9.90
CA SER A 41 5.09 12.62 -10.47
C SER A 41 5.37 11.76 -11.70
N PHE A 42 5.70 12.43 -12.80
CA PHE A 42 5.97 11.79 -14.09
C PHE A 42 7.43 11.37 -14.20
N GLY A 43 7.65 10.16 -14.74
CA GLY A 43 8.97 9.55 -14.92
C GLY A 43 8.86 8.28 -15.74
N LEU A 44 9.80 7.33 -15.57
CA LEU A 44 9.74 6.02 -16.23
C LEU A 44 8.46 5.23 -15.88
N THR A 45 7.97 5.41 -14.64
CA THR A 45 6.67 4.94 -14.17
C THR A 45 5.94 6.09 -13.50
N VAL A 46 4.62 6.18 -13.64
CA VAL A 46 3.80 7.12 -12.86
C VAL A 46 3.75 6.65 -11.42
N ARG A 47 4.07 7.55 -10.48
CA ARG A 47 3.98 7.31 -9.04
C ARG A 47 3.36 8.51 -8.35
N ARG A 48 2.82 8.31 -7.15
CA ARG A 48 2.38 9.42 -6.30
C ARG A 48 3.57 10.35 -5.99
N LYS A 49 3.30 11.65 -6.04
CA LYS A 49 4.29 12.72 -5.82
C LYS A 49 4.85 12.70 -4.41
N LYS A 50 4.02 12.34 -3.43
CA LYS A 50 4.42 12.12 -2.02
C LYS A 50 4.23 10.65 -1.66
N ASP A 51 5.16 10.09 -0.90
CA ASP A 51 5.10 8.68 -0.50
C ASP A 51 3.90 8.39 0.41
N LEU A 52 3.34 7.18 0.33
CA LEU A 52 2.23 6.72 1.19
C LEU A 52 2.77 6.17 2.50
N LEU A 53 2.56 6.96 3.56
CA LEU A 53 2.92 6.59 4.91
C LEU A 53 1.69 5.99 5.60
N LEU A 54 1.83 4.76 6.10
CA LEU A 54 0.79 4.04 6.84
C LEU A 54 1.39 3.33 8.03
N ILE A 55 0.60 3.18 9.10
CA ILE A 55 0.94 2.42 10.29
C ILE A 55 0.18 1.08 10.21
N PRO A 56 0.88 -0.07 10.14
CA PRO A 56 0.24 -1.38 10.12
C PRO A 56 -0.27 -1.78 11.51
N ILE A 57 -1.49 -2.28 11.57
CA ILE A 57 -2.11 -2.82 12.79
C ILE A 57 -2.31 -4.32 12.57
N SER A 58 -1.48 -5.14 13.22
CA SER A 58 -1.52 -6.59 13.03
C SER A 58 -2.72 -7.23 13.73
N TYR A 59 -3.41 -8.13 13.03
CA TYR A 59 -4.47 -8.94 13.62
C TYR A 59 -3.99 -9.90 14.71
N ALA A 60 -2.70 -10.29 14.75
CA ALA A 60 -2.19 -11.16 15.80
C ALA A 60 -2.09 -10.46 17.17
N CYS A 61 -2.03 -9.12 17.19
CA CYS A 61 -1.88 -8.32 18.40
C CYS A 61 -3.22 -7.76 18.93
N SER A 62 -4.35 -8.04 18.26
CA SER A 62 -5.67 -7.60 18.70
C SER A 62 -6.29 -8.50 19.79
N SER A 63 -5.66 -9.64 20.10
CA SER A 63 -6.13 -10.60 21.11
C SER A 63 -5.50 -10.42 22.51
N VAL A 64 -4.73 -9.36 22.75
CA VAL A 64 -4.31 -8.95 24.10
C VAL A 64 -5.13 -7.72 24.49
N LYS A 65 -6.41 -7.95 24.79
CA LYS A 65 -7.23 -7.10 25.65
C LYS A 65 -7.83 -7.98 26.74
#